data_AF-A0A940Z850-F1
#
_entry.id   AF-A0A940Z850-F1
#
_cell.length_a   1.000
_cell.length_b   1.000
_cell.length_c   1.000
_cell.angle_alpha   90.00
_cell.angle_beta   90.00
_cell.angle_gamma   90.00
#
_symmetry.space_group_name_H-M   'P 1'
#
loop_
_entity.id
_entity.type
_entity.pdbx_description
1 polymer ?
#
loop_
_entity_poly.entity_id
_entity_poly.type
_entity_poly.pdbx_seq_one_letter_code
_entity_poly.pdbx_strand_id
1 'polypeptide(L)'
;MSEQSSGVNITQKRGADDSGKYFRYMAEFVGMNPVNIATIRRTKPIIEKHLPKIVGEFYEHLLRYPPTRKFFLKKDGSLDIDYIELRMRHLSNFWVRTADAVFDEDYARYVDYIGRAHTSHGADPHIYIAERYVIGQVGFMQRAINQILIDELHGQDDDLEHQAIEAWDKLMMVLLEMLSRAYNAERQEETYDPLVSVDQTMVAKLATHAFEHEFCQDDFSRTKSVFAGKADEISDGERKIVKVDNVSIGVFHHQGEWYALRNSCLHRGGPIATGELHGDRLICPWHGYEYNLTNGELLADPSAKLAMYPVSIQNGEVYIQYPDSTNDDHNHNFSEQTEAITPDLALAENEFRLEEVAPGKMKLVFLGEDSVAVYNVGGQYFATQSLCPHMGGELTEGHLEGNLIVCPIHASQFRISDGAVLRGPSKKALKTYRIMLDGSIGRVLE
;
A
#
# COMPACT_ATOMS: atom_id res chain seq x y z
N MET A 1 -60.62 -10.23 0.84
CA MET A 1 -59.43 -10.18 -0.05
C MET A 1 -58.70 -8.88 0.22
N SER A 2 -57.64 -8.93 0.99
CA SER A 2 -56.63 -7.87 1.07
C SER A 2 -55.39 -8.50 1.70
N GLU A 3 -54.58 -9.14 0.86
CA GLU A 3 -53.25 -9.59 1.26
C GLU A 3 -52.38 -8.35 1.46
N GLN A 4 -52.05 -8.05 2.71
CA GLN A 4 -50.98 -7.13 3.04
C GLN A 4 -49.66 -7.86 2.78
N SER A 5 -49.01 -7.57 1.65
CA SER A 5 -47.62 -7.94 1.46
C SER A 5 -46.77 -7.12 2.42
N SER A 6 -46.33 -7.75 3.51
CA SER A 6 -45.26 -7.23 4.37
C SER A 6 -43.98 -7.15 3.55
N GLY A 7 -43.71 -5.98 2.97
CA GLY A 7 -42.43 -5.67 2.35
C GLY A 7 -41.36 -5.77 3.43
N VAL A 8 -40.58 -6.86 3.39
CA VAL A 8 -39.34 -6.96 4.15
C VAL A 8 -38.41 -5.92 3.54
N ASN A 9 -38.29 -4.77 4.20
CA ASN A 9 -37.30 -3.76 3.85
C ASN A 9 -35.93 -4.30 4.28
N ILE A 10 -35.35 -5.18 3.46
CA ILE A 10 -33.96 -5.61 3.60
C ILE A 10 -33.14 -4.41 3.18
N THR A 11 -32.84 -3.51 4.12
CA THR A 11 -31.75 -2.55 3.99
C THR A 11 -30.47 -3.37 3.91
N GLN A 12 -30.10 -3.79 2.70
CA GLN A 12 -28.82 -4.43 2.43
C GLN A 12 -27.75 -3.46 2.94
N LYS A 13 -27.00 -3.87 3.98
CA LYS A 13 -25.93 -3.05 4.54
C LYS A 13 -24.94 -2.75 3.42
N ARG A 14 -24.88 -1.48 2.98
CA ARG A 14 -23.87 -0.99 2.04
C ARG A 14 -22.51 -1.07 2.74
N GLY A 15 -21.51 -1.72 2.12
CA GLY A 15 -20.16 -1.81 2.67
C GLY A 15 -19.29 -2.87 2.00
N ALA A 16 -18.09 -3.10 2.53
CA ALA A 16 -17.08 -4.00 1.95
C ALA A 16 -17.58 -5.43 1.66
N ASP A 17 -18.60 -5.89 2.38
CA ASP A 17 -19.16 -7.24 2.22
C ASP A 17 -19.99 -7.42 0.94
N ASP A 18 -20.42 -6.33 0.29
CA ASP A 18 -21.20 -6.38 -0.95
C ASP A 18 -20.48 -5.79 -2.17
N SER A 19 -19.22 -5.36 -2.02
CA SER A 19 -18.46 -4.65 -3.05
C SER A 19 -18.36 -5.41 -4.37
N GLY A 20 -18.05 -6.71 -4.38
CA GLY A 20 -17.93 -7.46 -5.64
C GLY A 20 -19.27 -7.79 -6.27
N LYS A 21 -20.32 -8.02 -5.48
CA LYS A 21 -21.70 -8.08 -6.01
C LYS A 21 -22.06 -6.77 -6.69
N TYR A 22 -21.76 -5.64 -6.06
CA TYR A 22 -22.05 -4.31 -6.61
C TYR A 22 -21.21 -3.97 -7.84
N PHE A 23 -19.92 -4.29 -7.83
CA PHE A 23 -19.04 -4.12 -8.99
C PHE A 23 -19.59 -4.87 -10.20
N ARG A 24 -19.95 -6.16 -10.03
CA ARG A 24 -20.56 -6.96 -11.11
C ARG A 24 -21.86 -6.36 -11.60
N TYR A 25 -22.72 -5.90 -10.69
CA TYR A 25 -23.98 -5.24 -11.03
C TYR A 25 -23.76 -3.97 -11.86
N MET A 26 -22.79 -3.14 -11.48
CA MET A 26 -22.45 -1.93 -12.23
C MET A 26 -21.76 -2.22 -13.56
N ALA A 27 -20.88 -3.23 -13.62
CA ALA A 27 -20.26 -3.69 -14.85
C ALA A 27 -21.30 -4.18 -15.87
N GLU A 28 -22.31 -4.93 -15.41
CA GLU A 28 -23.45 -5.34 -16.25
C GLU A 28 -24.27 -4.12 -16.71
N PHE A 29 -24.55 -3.18 -15.80
CA PHE A 29 -25.30 -1.96 -16.11
C PHE A 29 -24.67 -1.12 -17.22
N VAL A 30 -23.34 -0.96 -17.21
CA VAL A 30 -22.62 -0.21 -18.27
C VAL A 30 -22.34 -1.05 -19.52
N GLY A 31 -22.81 -2.30 -19.56
CA GLY A 31 -22.63 -3.21 -20.70
C GLY A 31 -21.20 -3.71 -20.86
N MET A 32 -20.44 -3.85 -19.77
CA MET A 32 -19.11 -4.45 -19.78
C MET A 32 -19.22 -5.96 -19.98
N ASN A 33 -18.44 -6.51 -20.92
CA ASN A 33 -18.49 -7.92 -21.29
C ASN A 33 -17.07 -8.55 -21.32
N PRO A 34 -16.95 -9.88 -21.51
CA PRO A 34 -15.63 -10.53 -21.53
C PRO A 34 -14.67 -10.01 -22.60
N VAL A 35 -15.17 -9.48 -23.73
CA VAL A 35 -14.34 -8.84 -24.76
C VAL A 35 -13.72 -7.57 -24.20
N ASN A 36 -14.51 -6.72 -23.51
CA ASN A 36 -13.97 -5.52 -22.87
C ASN A 36 -12.86 -5.86 -21.86
N ILE A 37 -13.05 -6.88 -21.02
CA ILE A 37 -12.05 -7.34 -20.05
C ILE A 37 -10.76 -7.82 -20.76
N ALA A 38 -10.90 -8.61 -21.82
CA ALA A 38 -9.76 -9.07 -22.60
C ALA A 38 -9.02 -7.92 -23.30
N THR A 39 -9.75 -6.92 -23.80
CA THR A 39 -9.18 -5.74 -24.43
C THR A 39 -8.39 -4.89 -23.44
N ILE A 40 -8.92 -4.63 -22.24
CA ILE A 40 -8.18 -3.92 -21.17
C ILE A 40 -6.85 -4.62 -20.90
N ARG A 41 -6.89 -5.95 -20.71
CA ARG A 41 -5.67 -6.76 -20.50
C ARG A 41 -4.70 -6.70 -21.68
N ARG A 42 -5.19 -6.73 -22.92
CA ARG A 42 -4.36 -6.62 -24.14
C ARG A 42 -3.67 -5.26 -24.23
N THR A 43 -4.29 -4.19 -23.73
CA THR A 43 -3.72 -2.84 -23.70
C THR A 43 -2.83 -2.53 -22.50
N LYS A 44 -2.72 -3.45 -21.52
CA LYS A 44 -1.87 -3.27 -20.34
C LYS A 44 -0.46 -2.78 -20.64
N PRO A 45 0.30 -3.34 -21.61
CA PRO A 45 1.66 -2.88 -21.88
C PRO A 45 1.74 -1.41 -22.33
N ILE A 46 0.70 -0.94 -23.05
CA ILE A 46 0.59 0.47 -23.47
C ILE A 46 0.39 1.36 -22.24
N ILE A 47 -0.51 0.96 -21.33
CA ILE A 47 -0.78 1.71 -20.10
C ILE A 47 0.47 1.76 -19.21
N GLU A 48 1.13 0.63 -18.97
CA GLU A 48 2.33 0.56 -18.12
C GLU A 48 3.47 1.44 -18.67
N LYS A 49 3.72 1.39 -19.98
CA LYS A 49 4.73 2.21 -20.66
C LYS A 49 4.55 3.70 -20.37
N HIS A 50 3.32 4.17 -20.28
CA HIS A 50 2.99 5.60 -20.12
C HIS A 50 2.57 5.99 -18.71
N LEU A 51 2.48 5.04 -17.78
CA LEU A 51 1.97 5.27 -16.44
C LEU A 51 2.76 6.34 -15.65
N PRO A 52 4.10 6.42 -15.72
CA PRO A 52 4.85 7.52 -15.11
C PRO A 52 4.35 8.90 -15.52
N LYS A 53 4.11 9.09 -16.82
CA LYS A 53 3.61 10.35 -17.38
C LYS A 53 2.19 10.64 -16.89
N ILE A 54 1.30 9.65 -16.93
CA ILE A 54 -0.08 9.77 -16.47
C ILE A 54 -0.13 10.20 -14.99
N VAL A 55 0.66 9.53 -14.15
CA VAL A 55 0.72 9.82 -12.70
C VAL A 55 1.35 11.19 -12.45
N GLY A 56 2.40 11.56 -13.19
CA GLY A 56 3.00 12.90 -13.11
C GLY A 56 1.99 14.00 -13.42
N GLU A 57 1.27 13.90 -14.54
CA GLU A 57 0.24 14.86 -14.94
C GLU A 57 -0.92 14.93 -13.93
N PHE A 58 -1.30 13.78 -13.37
CA PHE A 58 -2.33 13.70 -12.33
C PHE A 58 -1.94 14.48 -11.07
N TYR A 59 -0.73 14.26 -10.56
CA TYR A 59 -0.24 14.97 -9.37
C TYR A 59 0.07 16.43 -9.65
N GLU A 60 0.60 16.76 -10.82
CA GLU A 60 0.77 18.15 -11.23
C GLU A 60 -0.57 18.89 -11.13
N HIS A 61 -1.63 18.29 -11.66
CA HIS A 61 -2.96 18.85 -11.59
C HIS A 61 -3.44 19.00 -10.13
N LEU A 62 -3.36 17.95 -9.31
CA LEU A 62 -3.78 18.01 -7.89
C LEU A 62 -3.05 19.09 -7.09
N LEU A 63 -1.74 19.25 -7.31
CA LEU A 63 -0.90 20.17 -6.54
C LEU A 63 -1.13 21.64 -6.91
N ARG A 64 -1.80 21.93 -8.03
CA ARG A 64 -2.15 23.29 -8.46
C ARG A 64 -3.41 23.84 -7.80
N TYR A 65 -4.32 22.97 -7.33
CA TYR A 65 -5.60 23.38 -6.76
C TYR A 65 -5.53 23.39 -5.22
N PRO A 66 -5.71 24.53 -4.53
CA PRO A 66 -5.60 24.60 -3.07
C PRO A 66 -6.44 23.57 -2.28
N PRO A 67 -7.69 23.27 -2.68
CA PRO A 67 -8.52 22.29 -1.97
C PRO A 67 -7.95 20.87 -1.95
N THR A 68 -7.16 20.47 -2.96
CA THR A 68 -6.48 19.17 -3.05
C THR A 68 -5.03 19.25 -2.60
N ARG A 69 -4.34 20.35 -2.91
CA ARG A 69 -2.94 20.60 -2.55
C ARG A 69 -2.69 20.49 -1.04
N LYS A 70 -3.62 20.96 -0.21
CA LYS A 70 -3.47 21.01 1.25
C LYS A 70 -3.16 19.66 1.92
N PHE A 71 -3.51 18.54 1.26
CA PHE A 71 -3.24 17.19 1.77
C PHE A 71 -1.81 16.70 1.51
N PHE A 72 -1.01 17.49 0.79
CA PHE A 72 0.37 17.18 0.40
C PHE A 72 1.36 18.20 0.96
N LEU A 73 0.96 18.95 1.99
CA LEU A 73 1.80 19.97 2.63
C LEU A 73 2.29 19.50 3.99
N LYS A 74 3.55 19.80 4.30
CA LYS A 74 4.09 19.76 5.65
C LYS A 74 3.49 20.89 6.49
N LYS A 75 3.73 20.86 7.81
CA LYS A 75 3.24 21.89 8.76
C LYS A 75 3.76 23.30 8.43
N ASP A 76 4.91 23.41 7.78
CA ASP A 76 5.51 24.68 7.34
C ASP A 76 4.94 25.19 6.00
N GLY A 77 4.03 24.46 5.37
CA GLY A 77 3.43 24.79 4.08
C GLY A 77 4.24 24.37 2.85
N SER A 78 5.41 23.76 3.03
CA SER A 78 6.19 23.16 1.94
C SER A 78 5.54 21.85 1.45
N LEU A 79 5.88 21.41 0.23
CA LEU A 79 5.40 20.12 -0.28
C LEU A 79 6.06 18.96 0.49
N ASP A 80 5.25 17.98 0.87
CA ASP A 80 5.73 16.73 1.44
C ASP A 80 6.12 15.75 0.33
N ILE A 81 7.35 15.89 -0.19
CA ILE A 81 7.85 15.13 -1.34
C ILE A 81 7.82 13.62 -1.09
N ASP A 82 8.23 13.17 0.09
CA ASP A 82 8.26 11.74 0.46
C ASP A 82 6.84 11.16 0.48
N TYR A 83 5.90 11.92 1.05
CA TYR A 83 4.50 11.52 1.05
C TYR A 83 3.90 11.51 -0.36
N ILE A 84 4.20 12.52 -1.19
CA ILE A 84 3.74 12.57 -2.59
C ILE A 84 4.26 11.35 -3.35
N GLU A 85 5.54 11.02 -3.23
CA GLU A 85 6.14 9.87 -3.90
C GLU A 85 5.47 8.55 -3.46
N LEU A 86 5.27 8.37 -2.15
CA LEU A 86 4.55 7.20 -1.62
C LEU A 86 3.15 7.08 -2.24
N ARG A 87 2.43 8.20 -2.35
CA ARG A 87 1.08 8.20 -2.93
C ARG A 87 1.12 7.97 -4.45
N MET A 88 2.14 8.45 -5.16
CA MET A 88 2.37 8.13 -6.58
C MET A 88 2.59 6.63 -6.78
N ARG A 89 3.39 5.98 -5.94
CA ARG A 89 3.56 4.50 -5.97
C ARG A 89 2.24 3.77 -5.81
N HIS A 90 1.43 4.18 -4.83
CA HIS A 90 0.11 3.58 -4.62
C HIS A 90 -0.82 3.77 -5.83
N LEU A 91 -0.80 4.94 -6.47
CA LEU A 91 -1.59 5.21 -7.67
C LEU A 91 -1.11 4.36 -8.86
N SER A 92 0.20 4.24 -9.06
CA SER A 92 0.77 3.37 -10.10
C SER A 92 0.37 1.91 -9.88
N ASN A 93 0.49 1.40 -8.65
CA ASN A 93 0.06 0.04 -8.28
C ASN A 93 -1.44 -0.17 -8.55
N PHE A 94 -2.28 0.83 -8.25
CA PHE A 94 -3.71 0.76 -8.57
C PHE A 94 -3.95 0.56 -10.07
N TRP A 95 -3.29 1.33 -10.94
CA TRP A 95 -3.50 1.26 -12.38
C TRP A 95 -2.89 0.02 -13.03
N VAL A 96 -1.72 -0.44 -12.58
CA VAL A 96 -1.14 -1.72 -13.01
C VAL A 96 -2.09 -2.87 -12.70
N ARG A 97 -2.57 -2.96 -11.45
CA ARG A 97 -3.54 -3.99 -11.04
C ARG A 97 -4.87 -3.87 -11.78
N THR A 98 -5.30 -2.65 -12.09
CA THR A 98 -6.54 -2.42 -12.86
C THR A 98 -6.38 -2.91 -14.30
N ALA A 99 -5.22 -2.69 -14.91
CA ALA A 99 -4.89 -3.13 -16.26
C ALA A 99 -4.74 -4.66 -16.39
N ASP A 100 -4.53 -5.40 -15.30
CA ASP A 100 -4.61 -6.87 -15.29
C ASP A 100 -6.01 -7.39 -15.68
N ALA A 101 -7.02 -6.55 -15.51
CA ALA A 101 -8.42 -6.85 -15.79
C ALA A 101 -8.92 -8.10 -15.03
N VAL A 102 -8.46 -8.29 -13.80
CA VAL A 102 -8.92 -9.33 -12.88
C VAL A 102 -9.88 -8.70 -11.87
N PHE A 103 -11.15 -8.63 -12.24
CA PHE A 103 -12.20 -7.95 -11.48
C PHE A 103 -12.98 -8.92 -10.57
N ASP A 104 -12.27 -9.55 -9.64
CA ASP A 104 -12.86 -10.42 -8.64
C ASP A 104 -13.42 -9.63 -7.43
N GLU A 105 -13.96 -10.36 -6.45
CA GLU A 105 -14.49 -9.78 -5.20
C GLU A 105 -13.41 -8.95 -4.45
N ASP A 106 -12.18 -9.35 -4.63
CA ASP A 106 -11.00 -8.85 -3.95
C ASP A 106 -10.47 -7.55 -4.58
N TYR A 107 -10.57 -7.42 -5.90
CA TYR A 107 -10.43 -6.14 -6.59
C TYR A 107 -11.55 -5.18 -6.20
N ALA A 108 -12.80 -5.62 -6.19
CA ALA A 108 -13.92 -4.76 -5.85
C ALA A 108 -13.85 -4.18 -4.43
N ARG A 109 -13.47 -5.00 -3.43
CA ARG A 109 -13.22 -4.52 -2.06
C ARG A 109 -12.07 -3.53 -1.97
N TYR A 110 -11.04 -3.72 -2.80
CA TYR A 110 -9.92 -2.80 -2.87
C TYR A 110 -10.35 -1.42 -3.40
N VAL A 111 -11.18 -1.37 -4.45
CA VAL A 111 -11.74 -0.09 -4.95
C VAL A 111 -12.65 0.58 -3.90
N ASP A 112 -13.49 -0.19 -3.20
CA ASP A 112 -14.31 0.33 -2.08
C ASP A 112 -13.45 0.95 -0.98
N TYR A 113 -12.38 0.27 -0.57
CA TYR A 113 -11.43 0.78 0.42
C TYR A 113 -10.79 2.09 -0.05
N ILE A 114 -10.36 2.18 -1.32
CA ILE A 114 -9.82 3.42 -1.89
C ILE A 114 -10.86 4.53 -1.80
N GLY A 115 -12.11 4.27 -2.17
CA GLY A 115 -13.20 5.24 -2.02
C GLY A 115 -13.30 5.76 -0.59
N ARG A 116 -13.38 4.86 0.39
CA ARG A 116 -13.45 5.23 1.82
C ARG A 116 -12.22 6.00 2.31
N ALA A 117 -11.03 5.67 1.82
CA ALA A 117 -9.78 6.36 2.19
C ALA A 117 -9.74 7.84 1.77
N HIS A 118 -10.63 8.29 0.88
CA HIS A 118 -10.78 9.69 0.50
C HIS A 118 -11.88 10.42 1.31
N THR A 119 -12.49 9.73 2.28
CA THR A 119 -13.57 10.25 3.13
C THR A 119 -13.17 10.21 4.60
N SER A 120 -13.91 10.95 5.42
CA SER A 120 -13.83 10.94 6.89
C SER A 120 -14.12 9.57 7.52
N HIS A 121 -14.63 8.62 6.74
CA HIS A 121 -14.96 7.25 7.15
C HIS A 121 -13.85 6.25 6.80
N GLY A 122 -12.73 6.74 6.26
CA GLY A 122 -11.52 5.97 5.97
C GLY A 122 -10.66 5.71 7.21
N ALA A 123 -9.43 5.25 6.97
CA ALA A 123 -8.46 4.97 8.04
C ALA A 123 -8.02 6.24 8.79
N ASP A 124 -8.00 7.39 8.10
CA ASP A 124 -7.72 8.69 8.71
C ASP A 124 -8.97 9.59 8.65
N PRO A 125 -9.66 9.85 9.78
CA PRO A 125 -10.84 10.70 9.81
C PRO A 125 -10.53 12.18 9.55
N HIS A 126 -9.25 12.59 9.55
CA HIS A 126 -8.85 13.94 9.18
C HIS A 126 -8.74 14.13 7.66
N ILE A 127 -8.77 13.05 6.88
CA ILE A 127 -8.79 13.10 5.43
C ILE A 127 -10.24 13.13 4.95
N TYR A 128 -10.62 14.25 4.33
CA TYR A 128 -11.87 14.35 3.57
C TYR A 128 -11.61 15.11 2.29
N ILE A 129 -11.59 14.39 1.17
CA ILE A 129 -11.46 14.96 -0.16
C ILE A 129 -12.87 15.01 -0.74
N ALA A 130 -13.42 16.21 -0.95
CA ALA A 130 -14.79 16.35 -1.44
C ALA A 130 -15.01 15.57 -2.75
N GLU A 131 -16.14 14.87 -2.83
CA GLU A 131 -16.50 13.94 -3.92
C GLU A 131 -16.27 14.53 -5.32
N ARG A 132 -16.61 15.81 -5.51
CA ARG A 132 -16.41 16.55 -6.76
C ARG A 132 -14.98 16.45 -7.31
N TYR A 133 -13.97 16.42 -6.44
CA TYR A 133 -12.57 16.34 -6.84
C TYR A 133 -12.19 14.92 -7.24
N VAL A 134 -12.77 13.90 -6.60
CA VAL A 134 -12.62 12.50 -7.03
C VAL A 134 -13.27 12.30 -8.39
N ILE A 135 -14.50 12.78 -8.59
CA ILE A 135 -15.19 12.74 -9.89
C ILE A 135 -14.34 13.41 -10.98
N GLY A 136 -13.84 14.62 -10.69
CA GLY A 136 -12.96 15.35 -11.62
C GLY A 136 -11.66 14.62 -11.93
N GLN A 137 -11.03 14.00 -10.93
CA GLN A 137 -9.81 13.22 -11.10
C GLN A 137 -10.01 11.94 -11.92
N VAL A 138 -11.14 11.24 -11.74
CA VAL A 138 -11.48 10.08 -12.57
C VAL A 138 -11.65 10.52 -14.04
N GLY A 139 -12.33 11.64 -14.30
CA GLY A 139 -12.44 12.19 -15.65
C GLY A 139 -11.09 12.61 -16.25
N PHE A 140 -10.20 13.20 -15.44
CA PHE A 140 -8.84 13.55 -15.87
C PHE A 140 -8.05 12.31 -16.30
N MET A 141 -8.13 11.25 -15.49
CA MET A 141 -7.47 9.97 -15.75
C MET A 141 -8.03 9.28 -17.00
N GLN A 142 -9.35 9.29 -17.17
CA GLN A 142 -10.01 8.71 -18.35
C GLN A 142 -9.52 9.40 -19.63
N ARG A 143 -9.42 10.73 -19.62
CA ARG A 143 -8.85 11.49 -20.74
C ARG A 143 -7.40 11.09 -21.01
N ALA A 144 -6.57 10.95 -19.97
CA ALA A 144 -5.16 10.59 -20.13
C ALA A 144 -4.99 9.19 -20.75
N ILE A 145 -5.73 8.20 -20.24
CA ILE A 145 -5.74 6.83 -20.78
C ILE A 145 -6.19 6.83 -22.24
N ASN A 146 -7.32 7.48 -22.55
CA ASN A 146 -7.84 7.52 -23.91
C ASN A 146 -6.86 8.19 -24.89
N GLN A 147 -6.22 9.29 -24.47
CA GLN A 147 -5.25 9.97 -25.33
C GLN A 147 -4.06 9.06 -25.66
N ILE A 148 -3.53 8.31 -24.68
CA ILE A 148 -2.42 7.40 -24.91
C ILE A 148 -2.81 6.24 -25.83
N LEU A 149 -4.01 5.69 -25.65
CA LEU A 149 -4.52 4.63 -26.52
C LEU A 149 -4.65 5.12 -27.96
N ILE A 150 -5.18 6.34 -28.16
CA ILE A 150 -5.24 6.98 -29.48
C ILE A 150 -3.82 7.16 -30.04
N ASP A 151 -2.90 7.75 -29.28
CA ASP A 151 -1.55 8.04 -29.74
C ASP A 151 -0.78 6.76 -30.16
N GLU A 152 -1.01 5.63 -29.48
CA GLU A 152 -0.29 4.38 -29.74
C GLU A 152 -0.98 3.46 -30.76
N LEU A 153 -2.30 3.54 -30.92
CA LEU A 153 -3.05 2.60 -31.76
C LEU A 153 -3.57 3.22 -33.05
N HIS A 154 -3.76 4.54 -33.11
CA HIS A 154 -4.37 5.18 -34.26
C HIS A 154 -3.54 5.00 -35.54
N GLY A 155 -4.19 4.52 -36.60
CA GLY A 155 -3.55 4.17 -37.87
C GLY A 155 -2.67 2.92 -37.82
N GLN A 156 -2.57 2.25 -36.67
CA GLN A 156 -1.81 1.01 -36.47
C GLN A 156 -2.74 -0.20 -36.24
N ASP A 157 -3.73 -0.04 -35.36
CA ASP A 157 -4.77 -1.05 -35.06
C ASP A 157 -6.06 -0.31 -34.65
N ASP A 158 -6.74 0.29 -35.63
CA ASP A 158 -7.95 1.09 -35.43
C ASP A 158 -9.09 0.28 -34.77
N ASP A 159 -9.14 -1.03 -35.00
CA ASP A 159 -10.11 -1.92 -34.36
C ASP A 159 -9.82 -2.07 -32.87
N LEU A 160 -8.55 -2.28 -32.49
CA LEU A 160 -8.15 -2.29 -31.08
C LEU A 160 -8.32 -0.92 -30.44
N GLU A 161 -8.02 0.18 -31.14
CA GLU A 161 -8.23 1.54 -30.65
C GLU A 161 -9.68 1.74 -30.18
N HIS A 162 -10.64 1.51 -31.08
CA HIS A 162 -12.06 1.66 -30.77
C HIS A 162 -12.51 0.74 -29.62
N GLN A 163 -12.09 -0.52 -29.64
CA GLN A 163 -12.44 -1.48 -28.58
C GLN A 163 -11.84 -1.09 -27.23
N ALA A 164 -10.61 -0.55 -27.23
CA ALA A 164 -9.89 -0.15 -26.03
C ALA A 164 -10.55 1.06 -25.38
N ILE A 165 -10.83 2.10 -26.17
CA ILE A 165 -11.52 3.30 -25.69
C ILE A 165 -12.88 2.91 -25.08
N GLU A 166 -13.68 2.09 -25.79
CA GLU A 166 -14.97 1.63 -25.26
C GLU A 166 -14.82 0.84 -23.94
N ALA A 167 -13.85 -0.06 -23.88
CA ALA A 167 -13.63 -0.91 -22.71
C ALA A 167 -13.17 -0.09 -21.48
N TRP A 168 -12.21 0.82 -21.67
CA TRP A 168 -11.71 1.70 -20.62
C TRP A 168 -12.77 2.70 -20.17
N ASP A 169 -13.55 3.31 -21.07
CA ASP A 169 -14.65 4.22 -20.72
C ASP A 169 -15.69 3.53 -19.81
N LYS A 170 -16.09 2.29 -20.17
CA LYS A 170 -17.01 1.50 -19.33
C LYS A 170 -16.40 1.21 -17.95
N LEU A 171 -15.15 0.78 -17.90
CA LEU A 171 -14.47 0.52 -16.63
C LEU A 171 -14.39 1.78 -15.77
N MET A 172 -14.08 2.94 -16.36
CA MET A 172 -14.01 4.22 -15.65
C MET A 172 -15.36 4.59 -15.02
N MET A 173 -16.49 4.30 -15.66
CA MET A 173 -17.82 4.48 -15.06
C MET A 173 -18.06 3.56 -13.87
N VAL A 174 -17.64 2.30 -13.95
CA VAL A 174 -17.73 1.35 -12.82
C VAL A 174 -16.86 1.81 -11.65
N LEU A 175 -15.62 2.23 -11.93
CA LEU A 175 -14.69 2.72 -10.90
C LEU A 175 -15.21 4.01 -10.26
N LEU A 176 -15.73 4.94 -11.06
CA LEU A 176 -16.33 6.18 -10.56
C LEU A 176 -17.46 5.87 -9.56
N GLU A 177 -18.41 5.03 -9.96
CA GLU A 177 -19.54 4.66 -9.11
C GLU A 177 -19.07 3.95 -7.83
N MET A 178 -18.11 3.02 -7.94
CA MET A 178 -17.53 2.33 -6.79
C MET A 178 -16.88 3.30 -5.79
N LEU A 179 -16.12 4.28 -6.27
CA LEU A 179 -15.47 5.30 -5.44
C LEU A 179 -16.50 6.25 -4.80
N SER A 180 -17.47 6.73 -5.59
CA SER A 180 -18.54 7.61 -5.14
C SER A 180 -19.44 6.98 -4.08
N ARG A 181 -19.58 5.65 -4.10
CA ARG A 181 -20.39 4.90 -3.13
C ARG A 181 -19.96 5.10 -1.67
N ALA A 182 -18.70 5.48 -1.44
CA ALA A 182 -18.17 5.78 -0.11
C ALA A 182 -18.65 7.15 0.43
N TYR A 183 -19.14 8.02 -0.44
CA TYR A 183 -19.60 9.35 -0.06
C TYR A 183 -21.06 9.35 0.39
N ASN A 184 -21.34 10.17 1.41
CA ASN A 184 -22.67 10.42 1.95
C ASN A 184 -23.16 11.81 1.53
N ALA A 185 -24.18 12.35 2.19
CA ALA A 185 -24.70 13.69 1.92
C ALA A 185 -23.76 14.84 2.32
N GLU A 186 -22.53 14.55 2.77
CA GLU A 186 -21.53 15.53 3.18
C GLU A 186 -21.08 16.39 1.99
N ARG A 187 -21.04 17.71 2.18
CA ARG A 187 -20.54 18.65 1.19
C ARG A 187 -19.60 19.64 1.87
N GLN A 188 -18.47 19.90 1.22
CA GLN A 188 -17.54 20.96 1.61
C GLN A 188 -17.83 22.21 0.76
N GLU A 189 -17.81 23.39 1.38
CA GLU A 189 -17.95 24.68 0.69
C GLU A 189 -16.83 24.92 -0.33
N GLU A 190 -17.17 25.64 -1.40
CA GLU A 190 -16.26 26.04 -2.46
C GLU A 190 -15.48 27.30 -2.07
N THR A 191 -14.15 27.22 -2.07
CA THR A 191 -13.29 28.36 -1.72
C THR A 191 -12.92 29.23 -2.91
N TYR A 192 -12.99 28.70 -4.14
CA TYR A 192 -12.63 29.38 -5.39
C TYR A 192 -11.23 30.02 -5.40
N ASP A 193 -10.31 29.48 -4.59
CA ASP A 193 -8.95 30.01 -4.48
C ASP A 193 -8.21 29.94 -5.83
N PRO A 194 -7.35 30.93 -6.13
CA PRO A 194 -6.54 30.92 -7.35
C PRO A 194 -5.59 29.72 -7.37
N LEU A 195 -5.26 29.27 -8.59
CA LEU A 195 -4.31 28.18 -8.79
C LEU A 195 -2.91 28.57 -8.30
N VAL A 196 -2.21 27.58 -7.74
CA VAL A 196 -0.82 27.69 -7.29
C VAL A 196 0.09 27.10 -8.35
N SER A 197 1.25 27.74 -8.59
CA SER A 197 2.27 27.19 -9.48
C SER A 197 2.91 25.94 -8.89
N VAL A 198 3.21 24.95 -9.71
CA VAL A 198 3.97 23.76 -9.34
C VAL A 198 5.12 23.57 -10.33
N ASP A 199 6.27 23.11 -9.84
CA ASP A 199 7.37 22.71 -10.72
C ASP A 199 7.01 21.39 -11.40
N GLN A 200 6.56 21.50 -12.66
CA GLN A 200 6.15 20.35 -13.47
C GLN A 200 7.30 19.37 -13.71
N THR A 201 8.54 19.88 -13.81
CA THR A 201 9.72 19.04 -14.06
C THR A 201 10.04 18.19 -12.83
N MET A 202 9.95 18.79 -11.64
CA MET A 202 10.12 18.06 -10.38
C MET A 202 9.06 16.97 -10.23
N VAL A 203 7.77 17.28 -10.46
CA VAL A 203 6.68 16.31 -10.33
C VAL A 203 6.81 15.16 -11.35
N ALA A 204 7.18 15.47 -12.59
CA ALA A 204 7.40 14.46 -13.62
C ALA A 204 8.55 13.50 -13.24
N LYS A 205 9.69 14.04 -12.77
CA LYS A 205 10.82 13.22 -12.30
C LYS A 205 10.42 12.34 -11.11
N LEU A 206 9.65 12.89 -10.17
CA LEU A 206 9.18 12.14 -9.00
C LEU A 206 8.28 10.97 -9.39
N ALA A 207 7.38 11.16 -10.36
CA ALA A 207 6.51 10.10 -10.86
C ALA A 207 7.28 8.99 -11.60
N THR A 208 8.29 9.36 -12.39
CA THR A 208 9.22 8.39 -13.01
C THR A 208 9.96 7.59 -11.95
N HIS A 209 10.58 8.26 -10.98
CA HIS A 209 11.30 7.60 -9.89
C HIS A 209 10.38 6.65 -9.10
N ALA A 210 9.17 7.10 -8.74
CA ALA A 210 8.19 6.29 -8.03
C ALA A 210 7.80 5.02 -8.80
N PHE A 211 7.68 5.11 -10.13
CA PHE A 211 7.36 3.96 -10.97
C PHE A 211 8.56 3.02 -11.14
N GLU A 212 9.74 3.55 -11.46
CA GLU A 212 10.95 2.74 -11.66
C GLU A 212 11.32 1.96 -10.40
N HIS A 213 11.27 2.61 -9.23
CA HIS A 213 11.53 1.96 -7.94
C HIS A 213 10.58 0.79 -7.66
N GLU A 214 9.35 0.82 -8.19
CA GLU A 214 8.35 -0.21 -7.91
C GLU A 214 8.30 -1.32 -8.97
N PHE A 215 8.59 -1.01 -10.24
CA PHE A 215 8.32 -1.90 -11.38
C PHE A 215 9.52 -2.19 -12.30
N CYS A 216 10.60 -1.42 -12.28
CA CYS A 216 11.78 -1.76 -13.09
C CYS A 216 12.66 -2.78 -12.34
N GLN A 217 13.09 -3.82 -13.07
CA GLN A 217 14.07 -4.77 -12.54
C GLN A 217 15.40 -4.04 -12.30
N ASP A 218 15.81 -4.03 -11.05
CA ASP A 218 17.14 -3.73 -10.54
C ASP A 218 18.27 -3.97 -11.59
N ASP A 219 18.88 -2.91 -12.13
CA ASP A 219 20.05 -3.00 -13.00
C ASP A 219 21.27 -3.44 -12.18
N PHE A 220 21.76 -4.66 -12.41
CA PHE A 220 22.93 -5.22 -11.72
C PHE A 220 24.28 -4.77 -12.32
N SER A 221 24.30 -3.78 -13.23
CA SER A 221 25.56 -3.28 -13.84
C SER A 221 26.54 -2.68 -12.82
N ARG A 222 26.04 -2.16 -11.68
CA ARG A 222 26.81 -1.81 -10.48
C ARG A 222 26.09 -2.33 -9.24
N THR A 223 26.79 -3.10 -8.43
CA THR A 223 26.24 -3.67 -7.19
C THR A 223 27.12 -3.36 -6.00
N LYS A 224 26.50 -3.09 -4.86
CA LYS A 224 27.12 -3.08 -3.54
C LYS A 224 26.87 -4.43 -2.86
N SER A 225 27.89 -4.94 -2.17
CA SER A 225 27.75 -6.16 -1.35
C SER A 225 27.18 -5.80 0.02
N VAL A 226 26.06 -6.41 0.38
CA VAL A 226 25.34 -6.18 1.64
C VAL A 226 25.47 -7.42 2.52
N PHE A 227 25.97 -7.26 3.74
CA PHE A 227 26.06 -8.34 4.72
C PHE A 227 24.67 -8.79 5.17
N ALA A 228 24.37 -10.08 5.01
CA ALA A 228 23.09 -10.68 5.40
C ALA A 228 23.17 -11.44 6.73
N GLY A 229 24.36 -11.89 7.15
CA GLY A 229 24.56 -12.68 8.35
C GLY A 229 25.69 -13.69 8.18
N LYS A 230 25.96 -14.46 9.24
CA LYS A 230 26.86 -15.60 9.14
C LYS A 230 26.12 -16.81 8.58
N ALA A 231 26.83 -17.65 7.82
CA ALA A 231 26.25 -18.81 7.16
C ALA A 231 25.74 -19.87 8.17
N ASP A 232 26.32 -19.91 9.37
CA ASP A 232 25.89 -20.80 10.46
C ASP A 232 24.63 -20.31 11.21
N GLU A 233 24.24 -19.04 11.03
CA GLU A 233 22.98 -18.49 11.58
C GLU A 233 21.76 -18.88 10.75
N ILE A 234 21.95 -19.27 9.48
CA ILE A 234 20.86 -19.62 8.55
C ILE A 234 21.09 -21.07 8.11
N SER A 235 20.53 -22.00 8.88
CA SER A 235 20.60 -23.43 8.59
C SER A 235 19.88 -23.78 7.28
N ASP A 236 20.19 -24.94 6.69
CA ASP A 236 19.50 -25.39 5.48
C ASP A 236 17.98 -25.57 5.73
N GLY A 237 17.16 -25.01 4.84
CA GLY A 237 15.70 -24.88 4.99
C GLY A 237 15.23 -23.62 5.74
N GLU A 238 16.15 -22.86 6.34
CA GLU A 238 15.85 -21.61 7.05
C GLU A 238 16.06 -20.38 6.17
N ARG A 239 15.64 -19.23 6.71
CA ARG A 239 15.78 -17.93 6.05
C ARG A 239 16.01 -16.80 7.05
N LYS A 240 16.52 -15.69 6.53
CA LYS A 240 16.67 -14.43 7.25
C LYS A 240 16.16 -13.29 6.39
N ILE A 241 15.40 -12.40 6.99
CA ILE A 241 14.94 -11.18 6.31
C ILE A 241 15.91 -10.06 6.64
N VAL A 242 16.38 -9.39 5.59
CA VAL A 242 17.31 -8.27 5.70
C VAL A 242 16.69 -7.05 5.03
N LYS A 243 17.01 -5.88 5.56
CA LYS A 243 16.57 -4.60 5.01
C LYS A 243 17.77 -3.87 4.44
N VAL A 244 17.72 -3.56 3.15
CA VAL A 244 18.73 -2.77 2.44
C VAL A 244 18.06 -1.50 1.97
N ASP A 245 18.51 -0.36 2.47
CA ASP A 245 17.84 0.93 2.28
C ASP A 245 16.34 0.82 2.69
N ASN A 246 15.42 0.95 1.74
CA ASN A 246 13.97 0.77 1.95
C ASN A 246 13.39 -0.54 1.38
N VAL A 247 14.25 -1.45 0.92
CA VAL A 247 13.83 -2.73 0.33
C VAL A 247 14.00 -3.86 1.34
N SER A 248 12.94 -4.66 1.52
CA SER A 248 12.99 -5.89 2.32
C SER A 248 13.33 -7.07 1.41
N ILE A 249 14.30 -7.88 1.82
CA ILE A 249 14.83 -9.03 1.06
C ILE A 249 14.83 -10.26 1.96
N GLY A 250 14.32 -11.38 1.47
CA GLY A 250 14.44 -12.67 2.14
C GLY A 250 15.64 -13.44 1.59
N VAL A 251 16.56 -13.85 2.46
CA VAL A 251 17.72 -14.69 2.17
C VAL A 251 17.45 -16.10 2.67
N PHE A 252 17.52 -17.08 1.78
CA PHE A 252 17.18 -18.48 2.03
C PHE A 252 18.41 -19.34 1.83
N HIS A 253 18.61 -20.28 2.75
CA HIS A 253 19.50 -21.41 2.54
C HIS A 253 18.62 -22.62 2.26
N HIS A 254 18.70 -23.18 1.05
CA HIS A 254 17.77 -24.22 0.62
C HIS A 254 18.48 -25.27 -0.24
N GLN A 255 18.47 -26.51 0.24
CA GLN A 255 19.14 -27.66 -0.36
C GLN A 255 20.64 -27.44 -0.59
N GLY A 256 21.30 -26.73 0.33
CA GLY A 256 22.72 -26.41 0.26
C GLY A 256 23.10 -25.24 -0.66
N GLU A 257 22.12 -24.62 -1.31
CA GLU A 257 22.29 -23.44 -2.17
C GLU A 257 21.65 -22.21 -1.52
N TRP A 258 22.03 -21.02 -1.99
CA TRP A 258 21.60 -19.75 -1.40
C TRP A 258 20.83 -18.88 -2.40
N TYR A 259 19.68 -18.38 -1.96
CA TYR A 259 18.77 -17.58 -2.77
C TYR A 259 18.37 -16.32 -2.02
N ALA A 260 18.31 -15.18 -2.70
CA ALA A 260 17.74 -13.96 -2.12
C ALA A 260 16.70 -13.37 -3.07
N LEU A 261 15.53 -13.03 -2.54
CA LEU A 261 14.41 -12.47 -3.31
C LEU A 261 13.78 -11.28 -2.59
N ARG A 262 13.18 -10.36 -3.34
CA ARG A 262 12.38 -9.26 -2.77
C ARG A 262 11.27 -9.85 -1.90
N ASN A 263 11.21 -9.40 -0.65
CA ASN A 263 10.20 -9.80 0.32
C ASN A 263 8.89 -9.00 0.11
N SER A 264 8.42 -8.95 -1.14
CA SER A 264 7.22 -8.24 -1.55
C SER A 264 6.56 -9.01 -2.69
N CYS A 265 5.50 -9.73 -2.38
CA CYS A 265 4.73 -10.53 -3.33
C CYS A 265 4.11 -9.63 -4.41
N LEU A 266 4.31 -9.96 -5.68
CA LEU A 266 3.79 -9.19 -6.83
C LEU A 266 2.26 -8.99 -6.82
N HIS A 267 1.51 -9.77 -6.03
CA HIS A 267 0.06 -9.59 -5.90
C HIS A 267 -0.32 -8.32 -5.10
N ARG A 268 0.19 -8.16 -3.87
CA ARG A 268 -0.20 -7.04 -2.95
C ARG A 268 0.94 -6.52 -2.07
N GLY A 269 2.18 -6.85 -2.40
CA GLY A 269 3.34 -6.54 -1.59
C GLY A 269 3.45 -7.36 -0.30
N GLY A 270 2.72 -8.48 -0.21
CA GLY A 270 2.77 -9.35 0.96
C GLY A 270 4.18 -9.86 1.24
N PRO A 271 4.56 -10.05 2.52
CA PRO A 271 5.91 -10.42 2.93
C PRO A 271 6.17 -11.90 2.59
N ILE A 272 6.38 -12.18 1.30
CA ILE A 272 6.52 -13.52 0.73
C ILE A 272 7.60 -14.34 1.45
N ALA A 273 8.65 -13.70 1.94
CA ALA A 273 9.72 -14.37 2.67
C ALA A 273 9.32 -14.87 4.07
N THR A 274 8.18 -14.44 4.60
CA THR A 274 7.60 -15.00 5.83
C THR A 274 6.68 -16.21 5.57
N GLY A 275 6.41 -16.51 4.29
CA GLY A 275 5.50 -17.56 3.84
C GLY A 275 5.98 -18.98 4.06
N GLU A 276 5.16 -19.97 3.74
CA GLU A 276 5.58 -21.38 3.83
C GLU A 276 6.48 -21.75 2.63
N LEU A 277 7.50 -22.59 2.86
CA LEU A 277 8.37 -23.13 1.82
C LEU A 277 8.16 -24.65 1.74
N HIS A 278 7.61 -25.14 0.63
CA HIS A 278 7.37 -26.56 0.37
C HIS A 278 8.17 -27.03 -0.84
N GLY A 279 9.29 -27.73 -0.61
CA GLY A 279 10.27 -27.95 -1.67
C GLY A 279 10.77 -26.60 -2.17
N ASP A 280 10.74 -26.35 -3.47
CA ASP A 280 11.18 -25.07 -4.05
C ASP A 280 10.04 -24.04 -4.11
N ARG A 281 8.89 -24.34 -3.51
CA ARG A 281 7.67 -23.56 -3.65
C ARG A 281 7.44 -22.66 -2.45
N LEU A 282 7.68 -21.36 -2.63
CA LEU A 282 7.49 -20.31 -1.64
C LEU A 282 6.07 -19.74 -1.75
N ILE A 283 5.25 -19.93 -0.72
CA ILE A 283 3.83 -19.61 -0.73
C ILE A 283 3.58 -18.33 0.06
N CYS A 284 3.05 -17.30 -0.60
CA CYS A 284 2.71 -16.02 0.02
C CYS A 284 1.71 -16.23 1.16
N PRO A 285 2.00 -15.77 2.39
CA PRO A 285 1.13 -16.00 3.54
C PRO A 285 -0.18 -15.21 3.47
N TRP A 286 -0.27 -14.20 2.60
CA TRP A 286 -1.48 -13.38 2.47
C TRP A 286 -2.55 -14.03 1.58
N HIS A 287 -2.16 -14.50 0.39
CA HIS A 287 -3.14 -14.92 -0.64
C HIS A 287 -2.76 -16.24 -1.32
N GLY A 288 -1.74 -16.95 -0.82
CA GLY A 288 -1.35 -18.26 -1.34
C GLY A 288 -0.66 -18.24 -2.71
N TYR A 289 -0.24 -17.07 -3.21
CA TYR A 289 0.53 -16.99 -4.46
C TYR A 289 1.85 -17.73 -4.30
N GLU A 290 2.10 -18.67 -5.19
CA GLU A 290 3.22 -19.60 -5.11
C GLU A 290 4.32 -19.18 -6.07
N TYR A 291 5.53 -18.98 -5.55
CA TYR A 291 6.71 -18.64 -6.33
C TYR A 291 7.72 -19.79 -6.28
N ASN A 292 8.47 -19.99 -7.35
CA ASN A 292 9.65 -20.84 -7.32
C ASN A 292 10.82 -20.06 -6.69
N LEU A 293 11.31 -20.55 -5.56
CA LEU A 293 12.38 -19.94 -4.78
C LEU A 293 13.69 -19.79 -5.58
N THR A 294 13.96 -20.72 -6.50
CA THR A 294 15.26 -20.80 -7.20
C THR A 294 15.40 -19.80 -8.34
N ASN A 295 14.27 -19.32 -8.89
CA ASN A 295 14.26 -18.45 -10.06
C ASN A 295 13.29 -17.25 -9.94
N GLY A 296 12.56 -17.13 -8.83
CA GLY A 296 11.61 -16.06 -8.53
C GLY A 296 10.29 -16.13 -9.29
N GLU A 297 10.07 -17.12 -10.17
CA GLU A 297 8.89 -17.20 -11.03
C GLU A 297 7.61 -17.44 -10.23
N LEU A 298 6.55 -16.69 -10.55
CA LEU A 298 5.21 -16.99 -10.08
C LEU A 298 4.73 -18.28 -10.78
N LEU A 299 4.38 -19.32 -10.03
CA LEU A 299 3.98 -20.61 -10.62
C LEU A 299 2.70 -20.53 -11.45
N ALA A 300 1.78 -19.64 -11.07
CA ALA A 300 0.54 -19.41 -11.80
C ALA A 300 0.76 -18.65 -13.13
N ASP A 301 1.86 -17.89 -13.23
CA ASP A 301 2.26 -17.14 -14.42
C ASP A 301 3.79 -16.97 -14.45
N PRO A 302 4.53 -17.90 -15.10
CA PRO A 302 5.99 -17.85 -15.12
C PRO A 302 6.60 -16.61 -15.80
N SER A 303 5.78 -15.78 -16.47
CA SER A 303 6.24 -14.50 -17.02
C SER A 303 6.45 -13.43 -15.94
N ALA A 304 5.80 -13.57 -14.78
CA ALA A 304 5.96 -12.70 -13.63
C ALA A 304 6.99 -13.27 -12.64
N LYS A 305 7.99 -12.48 -12.23
CA LYS A 305 9.06 -12.95 -11.33
C LYS A 305 9.37 -11.94 -10.23
N LEU A 306 9.62 -12.44 -9.02
CA LEU A 306 10.22 -11.64 -7.95
C LEU A 306 11.63 -11.22 -8.35
N ALA A 307 12.03 -10.00 -7.96
CA ALA A 307 13.42 -9.59 -8.09
C ALA A 307 14.31 -10.53 -7.28
N MET A 308 15.35 -11.04 -7.92
CA MET A 308 16.32 -11.97 -7.36
C MET A 308 17.65 -11.26 -7.19
N TYR A 309 18.29 -11.43 -6.03
CA TYR A 309 19.57 -10.82 -5.73
C TYR A 309 20.65 -11.90 -5.65
N PRO A 310 21.78 -11.77 -6.37
CA PRO A 310 22.86 -12.74 -6.28
C PRO A 310 23.40 -12.85 -4.85
N VAL A 311 23.62 -14.07 -4.37
CA VAL A 311 24.19 -14.35 -3.05
C VAL A 311 25.61 -14.88 -3.21
N SER A 312 26.54 -14.39 -2.38
CA SER A 312 27.92 -14.86 -2.33
C SER A 312 28.32 -15.16 -0.89
N ILE A 313 29.02 -16.27 -0.68
CA ILE A 313 29.57 -16.64 0.63
C ILE A 313 31.08 -16.40 0.62
N GLN A 314 31.57 -15.67 1.62
CA GLN A 314 33.01 -15.43 1.80
C GLN A 314 33.36 -15.62 3.27
N ASN A 315 34.34 -16.47 3.58
CA ASN A 315 34.81 -16.72 4.96
C ASN A 315 33.71 -17.09 5.97
N GLY A 316 32.63 -17.75 5.52
CA GLY A 316 31.49 -18.11 6.38
C GLY A 316 30.47 -16.98 6.57
N GLU A 317 30.60 -15.88 5.84
CA GLU A 317 29.66 -14.75 5.85
C GLU A 317 28.87 -14.71 4.54
N VAL A 318 27.57 -14.41 4.65
CA VAL A 318 26.63 -14.37 3.54
C VAL A 318 26.43 -12.92 3.10
N TYR A 319 26.62 -12.65 1.82
CA TYR A 319 26.44 -11.33 1.21
C TYR A 319 25.45 -11.39 0.07
N ILE A 320 24.61 -10.36 -0.03
CA ILE A 320 23.73 -10.10 -1.18
C ILE A 320 24.36 -9.04 -2.06
N GLN A 321 24.36 -9.25 -3.38
CA GLN A 321 24.69 -8.20 -4.35
C GLN A 321 23.41 -7.40 -4.62
N TYR A 322 23.37 -6.17 -4.12
CA TYR A 322 22.25 -5.26 -4.28
C TYR A 322 22.67 -4.10 -5.21
N PRO A 323 21.81 -3.63 -6.14
CA PRO A 323 22.16 -2.52 -7.03
C PRO A 323 22.66 -1.31 -6.26
N ASP A 324 23.78 -0.75 -6.70
CA ASP A 324 24.33 0.46 -6.10
C ASP A 324 23.69 1.68 -6.77
N SER A 325 22.67 2.25 -6.12
CA SER A 325 22.00 3.47 -6.56
C SER A 325 22.77 4.75 -6.18
N THR A 326 24.01 4.66 -5.69
CA THR A 326 24.82 5.85 -5.43
C THR A 326 25.39 6.45 -6.73
N ASN A 327 24.67 7.47 -7.22
CA ASN A 327 24.99 8.51 -8.23
C ASN A 327 24.75 8.20 -9.72
N ASP A 328 23.72 8.87 -10.26
CA ASP A 328 23.84 9.63 -11.51
C ASP A 328 23.68 11.14 -11.19
N ASP A 329 24.80 11.86 -11.32
CA ASP A 329 25.01 13.31 -11.46
C ASP A 329 23.90 14.30 -11.05
N HIS A 330 23.85 14.67 -9.76
CA HIS A 330 23.68 16.06 -9.34
C HIS A 330 24.43 16.32 -8.02
N ASN A 331 25.75 16.45 -8.13
CA ASN A 331 26.57 17.06 -7.11
C ASN A 331 26.23 18.56 -7.02
N HIS A 332 25.18 18.90 -6.27
CA HIS A 332 25.05 20.24 -5.69
C HIS A 332 25.57 20.20 -4.26
N ASN A 333 26.79 20.73 -4.11
CA ASN A 333 27.38 21.19 -2.86
C ASN A 333 26.31 21.68 -1.87
N PHE A 334 26.02 20.87 -0.85
CA PHE A 334 25.62 21.41 0.45
C PHE A 334 26.78 21.13 1.40
N SER A 335 27.65 22.13 1.48
CA SER A 335 28.64 22.24 2.54
C SER A 335 27.95 22.06 3.89
N GLU A 336 28.57 21.25 4.74
CA GLU A 336 28.35 21.20 6.18
C GLU A 336 28.11 22.60 6.75
N GLN A 337 26.87 22.86 7.15
CA GLN A 337 26.56 23.77 8.23
C GLN A 337 25.60 23.05 9.17
N THR A 338 26.21 22.28 10.05
CA THR A 338 25.63 21.92 11.34
C THR A 338 25.25 23.20 12.08
N GLU A 339 23.99 23.60 12.02
CA GLU A 339 23.41 24.46 13.04
C GLU A 339 22.84 23.58 14.15
N ALA A 340 23.39 23.81 15.34
CA ALA A 340 23.14 23.05 16.56
C ALA A 340 21.67 23.17 16.99
N ILE A 341 20.92 22.08 16.81
CA ILE A 341 19.67 21.86 17.55
C ILE A 341 20.06 21.28 18.91
N THR A 342 19.60 21.93 19.97
CA THR A 342 19.79 21.56 21.38
C THR A 342 19.40 20.10 21.65
N PRO A 343 20.09 19.39 22.56
CA PRO A 343 19.83 17.97 22.84
C PRO A 343 18.57 17.82 23.69
N ASP A 344 17.40 17.82 23.04
CA ASP A 344 16.21 17.29 23.68
C ASP A 344 16.24 15.76 23.51
N LEU A 345 16.83 15.10 24.51
CA LEU A 345 16.89 13.66 24.79
C LEU A 345 16.29 12.77 23.71
N ALA A 346 17.14 12.13 22.90
CA ALA A 346 16.73 11.03 22.04
C ALA A 346 16.03 9.95 22.89
N LEU A 347 14.79 9.62 22.53
CA LEU A 347 14.03 8.55 23.17
C LEU A 347 14.67 7.19 22.86
N ALA A 348 14.65 6.27 23.83
CA ALA A 348 14.97 4.87 23.56
C ALA A 348 13.89 4.23 22.67
N GLU A 349 14.21 3.12 21.99
CA GLU A 349 13.29 2.46 21.04
C GLU A 349 11.94 2.05 21.68
N ASN A 350 11.95 1.77 22.99
CA ASN A 350 10.78 1.41 23.78
C ASN A 350 10.09 2.60 24.46
N GLU A 351 10.46 3.83 24.11
CA GLU A 351 9.90 5.05 24.65
C GLU A 351 9.09 5.82 23.60
N PHE A 352 8.04 6.51 24.08
CA PHE A 352 7.20 7.37 23.26
C PHE A 352 6.80 8.61 24.05
N ARG A 353 6.58 9.74 23.35
CA ARG A 353 6.04 10.94 24.00
C ARG A 353 4.53 10.81 24.13
N LEU A 354 3.97 11.16 25.30
CA LEU A 354 2.54 11.02 25.57
C LEU A 354 1.66 11.81 24.58
N GLU A 355 2.17 12.93 24.06
CA GLU A 355 1.51 13.78 23.06
C GLU A 355 1.41 13.13 21.66
N GLU A 356 2.28 12.16 21.35
CA GLU A 356 2.24 11.42 20.09
C GLU A 356 1.10 10.39 20.04
N VAL A 357 0.55 10.04 21.20
CA VAL A 357 -0.54 9.09 21.35
C VAL A 357 -1.68 9.76 22.10
N ALA A 358 -2.38 10.68 21.42
CA ALA A 358 -3.54 11.38 21.95
C ALA A 358 -4.69 10.41 22.32
N PRO A 359 -5.65 10.80 23.19
CA PRO A 359 -6.79 9.95 23.53
C PRO A 359 -7.55 9.44 22.30
N GLY A 360 -7.79 8.13 22.26
CA GLY A 360 -8.40 7.42 21.12
C GLY A 360 -7.41 7.05 20.01
N LYS A 361 -6.12 7.34 20.16
CA LYS A 361 -5.07 6.97 19.19
C LYS A 361 -4.25 5.79 19.69
N MET A 362 -3.48 5.23 18.76
CA MET A 362 -2.52 4.18 19.01
C MET A 362 -1.25 4.41 18.19
N LYS A 363 -0.14 3.84 18.65
CA LYS A 363 1.18 4.01 18.04
C LYS A 363 1.98 2.72 18.13
N LEU A 364 2.80 2.47 17.11
CA LEU A 364 3.78 1.40 17.10
C LEU A 364 5.04 1.83 17.85
N VAL A 365 5.49 0.99 18.78
CA VAL A 365 6.71 1.14 19.58
C VAL A 365 7.45 -0.21 19.55
N PHE A 366 8.78 -0.20 19.65
CA PHE A 366 9.58 -1.42 19.62
C PHE A 366 10.17 -1.72 21.00
N LEU A 367 10.15 -2.98 21.42
CA LEU A 367 10.85 -3.45 22.62
C LEU A 367 11.81 -4.57 22.19
N GLY A 368 13.02 -4.20 21.81
CA GLY A 368 13.93 -5.13 21.13
C GLY A 368 13.35 -5.54 19.78
N GLU A 369 13.17 -6.84 19.56
CA GLU A 369 12.56 -7.39 18.34
C GLU A 369 11.02 -7.38 18.38
N ASP A 370 10.42 -7.17 19.56
CA ASP A 370 8.97 -7.17 19.72
C ASP A 370 8.37 -5.86 19.20
N SER A 371 7.41 -5.96 18.28
CA SER A 371 6.57 -4.84 17.86
C SER A 371 5.37 -4.70 18.80
N VAL A 372 5.18 -3.51 19.37
CA VAL A 372 4.21 -3.22 20.42
C VAL A 372 3.26 -2.12 19.99
N ALA A 373 1.97 -2.40 20.01
CA ALA A 373 0.92 -1.41 19.86
C ALA A 373 0.61 -0.76 21.22
N VAL A 374 0.89 0.54 21.33
CA VAL A 374 0.52 1.38 22.47
C VAL A 374 -0.81 2.06 22.17
N TYR A 375 -1.76 2.00 23.09
CA TYR A 375 -3.09 2.59 22.97
C TYR A 375 -3.30 3.65 24.05
N ASN A 376 -3.95 4.77 23.72
CA ASN A 376 -4.45 5.72 24.71
C ASN A 376 -5.98 5.72 24.71
N VAL A 377 -6.60 5.30 25.81
CA VAL A 377 -8.05 5.31 26.00
C VAL A 377 -8.40 6.23 27.15
N GLY A 378 -8.94 7.41 26.83
CA GLY A 378 -9.38 8.38 27.84
C GLY A 378 -8.26 8.86 28.76
N GLY A 379 -7.00 8.89 28.30
CA GLY A 379 -5.82 9.27 29.09
C GLY A 379 -5.13 8.09 29.80
N GLN A 380 -5.69 6.88 29.73
CA GLN A 380 -5.05 5.67 30.23
C GLN A 380 -4.34 4.94 29.09
N TYR A 381 -3.09 4.53 29.34
CA TYR A 381 -2.26 3.86 28.35
C TYR A 381 -2.26 2.33 28.54
N PHE A 382 -2.35 1.60 27.44
CA PHE A 382 -2.28 0.14 27.37
C PHE A 382 -1.29 -0.28 26.29
N ALA A 383 -0.71 -1.47 26.39
CA ALA A 383 0.17 -2.01 25.36
C ALA A 383 -0.06 -3.49 25.10
N THR A 384 -0.08 -3.88 23.83
CA THR A 384 -0.10 -5.28 23.39
C THR A 384 0.88 -5.50 22.25
N GLN A 385 1.15 -6.75 21.88
CA GLN A 385 1.83 -7.03 20.61
C GLN A 385 1.08 -6.34 19.47
N SER A 386 1.81 -5.80 18.50
CA SER A 386 1.21 -5.05 17.39
C SER A 386 0.64 -5.98 16.33
N LEU A 387 1.23 -7.16 16.16
CA LEU A 387 0.77 -8.13 15.17
C LEU A 387 -0.35 -9.02 15.71
N CYS A 388 -1.46 -9.03 15.00
CA CYS A 388 -2.59 -9.92 15.29
C CYS A 388 -2.15 -11.39 15.21
N PRO A 389 -2.36 -12.21 16.26
CA PRO A 389 -1.87 -13.59 16.34
C PRO A 389 -2.64 -14.57 15.43
N HIS A 390 -3.57 -14.07 14.64
CA HIS A 390 -4.19 -14.81 13.55
C HIS A 390 -3.24 -14.92 12.35
N MET A 391 -2.98 -13.81 11.66
CA MET A 391 -2.22 -13.76 10.40
C MET A 391 -1.31 -12.52 10.32
N GLY A 392 -0.87 -12.00 11.46
CA GLY A 392 0.11 -10.92 11.53
C GLY A 392 -0.40 -9.54 11.11
N GLY A 393 -1.71 -9.29 11.15
CA GLY A 393 -2.24 -7.97 10.82
C GLY A 393 -1.84 -6.92 11.83
N GLU A 394 -1.34 -5.78 11.35
CA GLU A 394 -0.87 -4.68 12.20
C GLU A 394 -2.06 -4.01 12.90
N LEU A 395 -2.13 -4.16 14.23
CA LEU A 395 -3.21 -3.65 15.05
C LEU A 395 -3.17 -2.13 15.18
N THR A 396 -2.02 -1.47 14.99
CA THR A 396 -1.96 0.00 14.96
C THR A 396 -2.61 0.59 13.72
N GLU A 397 -2.87 -0.22 12.70
CA GLU A 397 -3.67 0.14 11.51
C GLU A 397 -5.15 -0.29 11.65
N GLY A 398 -5.50 -0.88 12.80
CA GLY A 398 -6.84 -1.36 13.11
C GLY A 398 -7.81 -0.26 13.53
N HIS A 399 -8.95 -0.68 14.07
CA HIS A 399 -9.93 0.23 14.65
C HIS A 399 -9.99 0.09 16.17
N LEU A 400 -9.62 1.15 16.88
CA LEU A 400 -9.69 1.24 18.35
C LEU A 400 -11.01 1.89 18.77
N GLU A 401 -11.82 1.18 19.55
CA GLU A 401 -13.04 1.69 20.17
C GLU A 401 -13.04 1.37 21.66
N GLY A 402 -12.71 2.37 22.50
CA GLY A 402 -12.58 2.15 23.94
C GLY A 402 -11.54 1.06 24.25
N ASN A 403 -11.94 0.01 24.96
CA ASN A 403 -11.06 -1.11 25.32
C ASN A 403 -11.01 -2.23 24.26
N LEU A 404 -11.52 -1.99 23.05
CA LEU A 404 -11.59 -2.96 21.96
C LEU A 404 -10.68 -2.51 20.81
N ILE A 405 -9.78 -3.39 20.37
CA ILE A 405 -9.06 -3.25 19.11
C ILE A 405 -9.56 -4.27 18.08
N VAL A 406 -9.88 -3.79 16.89
CA VAL A 406 -10.29 -4.61 15.74
C VAL A 406 -9.15 -4.68 14.75
N CYS A 407 -8.64 -5.88 14.50
CA CYS A 407 -7.62 -6.14 13.49
C CYS A 407 -8.11 -5.72 12.10
N PRO A 408 -7.32 -4.96 11.33
CA PRO A 408 -7.78 -4.39 10.05
C PRO A 408 -7.94 -5.44 8.93
N ILE A 409 -7.29 -6.60 9.06
CA ILE A 409 -7.29 -7.61 8.00
C ILE A 409 -8.53 -8.50 8.06
N HIS A 410 -8.72 -9.19 9.19
CA HIS A 410 -9.75 -10.22 9.34
C HIS A 410 -10.75 -9.91 10.45
N ALA A 411 -10.75 -8.68 10.96
CA ALA A 411 -11.66 -8.19 11.99
C ALA A 411 -11.65 -8.98 13.31
N SER A 412 -10.55 -9.69 13.63
CA SER A 412 -10.37 -10.26 14.97
C SER A 412 -10.39 -9.14 16.00
N GLN A 413 -11.17 -9.34 17.05
CA GLN A 413 -11.43 -8.36 18.09
C GLN A 413 -10.73 -8.77 19.37
N PHE A 414 -9.97 -7.86 19.96
CA PHE A 414 -9.24 -8.10 21.19
C PHE A 414 -9.54 -7.03 22.21
N ARG A 415 -9.55 -7.40 23.48
CA ARG A 415 -9.57 -6.43 24.57
C ARG A 415 -8.14 -6.00 24.87
N ILE A 416 -7.84 -4.71 24.80
CA ILE A 416 -6.45 -4.23 24.95
C ILE A 416 -5.95 -4.26 26.40
N SER A 417 -6.85 -4.26 27.39
CA SER A 417 -6.49 -4.28 28.80
C SER A 417 -5.86 -5.60 29.28
N ASP A 418 -6.20 -6.71 28.62
CA ASP A 418 -5.77 -8.07 29.01
C ASP A 418 -5.42 -8.97 27.82
N GLY A 419 -5.50 -8.45 26.59
CA GLY A 419 -5.23 -9.17 25.34
C GLY A 419 -6.30 -10.18 24.94
N ALA A 420 -7.41 -10.31 25.69
CA ALA A 420 -8.38 -11.38 25.47
C ALA A 420 -9.04 -11.30 24.09
N VAL A 421 -9.23 -12.46 23.44
CA VAL A 421 -10.01 -12.55 22.21
C VAL A 421 -11.49 -12.36 22.53
N LEU A 422 -12.10 -11.34 21.94
CA LEU A 422 -13.53 -11.07 22.05
C LEU A 422 -14.31 -11.67 20.87
N ARG A 423 -13.70 -11.63 19.67
CA ARG A 423 -14.27 -12.19 18.45
C ARG A 423 -13.17 -12.66 17.51
N GLY A 424 -13.35 -13.85 16.93
CA GLY A 424 -12.40 -14.44 15.98
C GLY A 424 -12.36 -13.71 14.63
N PRO A 425 -11.54 -14.20 13.67
CA PRO A 425 -11.06 -15.58 13.58
C PRO A 425 -9.87 -15.97 14.46
N SER A 426 -9.14 -15.03 15.07
CA SER A 426 -8.07 -15.36 16.03
C SER A 426 -8.61 -16.23 17.17
N LYS A 427 -7.82 -17.21 17.61
CA LYS A 427 -8.08 -18.03 18.81
C LYS A 427 -7.08 -17.78 19.93
N LYS A 428 -6.01 -17.04 19.65
CA LYS A 428 -4.94 -16.71 20.60
C LYS A 428 -5.12 -15.28 21.09
N ALA A 429 -4.99 -15.08 22.40
CA ALA A 429 -4.95 -13.74 23.01
C ALA A 429 -3.67 -12.99 22.61
N LEU A 430 -3.71 -11.66 22.70
CA LEU A 430 -2.54 -10.82 22.52
C LEU A 430 -1.62 -10.91 23.74
N LYS A 431 -0.30 -10.96 23.52
CA LYS A 431 0.68 -10.63 24.56
C LYS A 431 0.47 -9.16 24.96
N THR A 432 0.41 -8.89 26.27
CA THR A 432 0.29 -7.53 26.83
C THR A 432 1.61 -7.09 27.44
N TYR A 433 1.89 -5.80 27.38
CA TYR A 433 3.09 -5.18 27.95
C TYR A 433 2.70 -4.15 29.01
N ARG A 434 3.64 -3.85 29.90
CA ARG A 434 3.45 -2.79 30.90
C ARG A 434 3.94 -1.46 30.34
N ILE A 435 3.26 -0.38 30.73
CA ILE A 435 3.69 0.98 30.43
C ILE A 435 4.03 1.69 31.75
N MET A 436 5.22 2.26 31.83
CA MET A 436 5.63 3.16 32.90
C MET A 436 5.59 4.60 32.36
N LEU A 437 4.98 5.51 33.11
CA LEU A 437 4.91 6.93 32.75
C LEU A 437 5.89 7.71 33.62
N ASP A 438 6.77 8.49 33.00
CA ASP A 438 7.68 9.43 33.66
C ASP A 438 7.56 10.80 32.99
N GLY A 439 6.87 11.72 33.66
CA GLY A 439 6.54 13.04 33.11
C GLY A 439 5.75 12.95 31.79
N SER A 440 6.35 13.41 30.69
CA SER A 440 5.77 13.41 29.34
C SER A 440 6.21 12.21 28.48
N ILE A 441 6.93 11.25 29.06
CA ILE A 441 7.45 10.06 28.36
C ILE A 441 6.76 8.80 28.91
N GLY A 442 6.28 7.96 28.01
CA GLY A 442 5.86 6.59 28.30
C GLY A 442 6.94 5.59 27.88
N ARG A 443 7.20 4.58 28.71
CA ARG A 443 8.15 3.51 28.43
C ARG A 443 7.46 2.14 28.46
N VAL A 444 7.62 1.36 27.40
CA VAL A 444 7.12 -0.01 27.28
C VAL A 444 8.09 -0.99 27.94
N LEU A 445 7.55 -1.92 28.73
CA LEU A 445 8.29 -2.94 29.48
C LEU A 445 7.62 -4.31 29.31
N GLU A 446 8.42 -5.38 29.42
CA GLU A 446 7.90 -6.76 29.46
C GLU A 446 6.88 -7.00 30.59
#